data_AF-U2ZT26-F1
#
_entry.id   AF-U2ZT26-F1
#
_cell.length_a   1.000
_cell.length_b   1.000
_cell.length_c   1.000
_cell.angle_alpha   90.00
_cell.angle_beta   90.00
_cell.angle_gamma   90.00
#
_symmetry.space_group_name_H-M   'P 1'
#
loop_
_entity.id
_entity.type
_entity.pdbx_description
1 polymer ?
#
loop_
_entity_poly.entity_id
_entity_poly.type
_entity_poly.pdbx_seq_one_letter_code
_entity_poly.pdbx_strand_id
1 'polypeptide(L)'
;MRFSRASGALSASIWAWLLLSALTLGYALAIYAHIPAVKIVATYGLYQLLFAFMVWLLIFERKPLLPAVTPRACFGAICLVSLVVYVCTSYVETVLPLYVKTYPIAELDAGGGWISDTAFHVSLIKSIAGLGYPSISLHGTPLTAYHALTHYADAVVSRIVILDVFESYGLLTLIKTSLFMSAALLSFAKLLERHGQIVLLGVAVVGLPILVGTWHPVLSHGLWLPCLILTLAMHFVVSSLLRRELPTWSELLGLIAICIACGLGKVSAGFMLACLIGCWLVAKGPFATRTLVFGVVTALFFYLYGHLFISEVNQIQTGLSATALR
;
A
#
# COMPACT_ATOMS: atom_id res chain seq x y z
N MET A 1 17.95 5.90 -23.46
CA MET A 1 16.60 5.31 -23.21
C MET A 1 15.62 5.89 -24.23
N ARG A 2 14.85 5.06 -24.95
CA ARG A 2 13.75 5.55 -25.80
C ARG A 2 12.47 5.60 -24.95
N PHE A 3 11.84 6.76 -24.85
CA PHE A 3 10.54 6.92 -24.19
C PHE A 3 9.42 6.52 -25.17
N SER A 4 8.44 5.74 -24.70
CA SER A 4 7.20 5.50 -25.45
C SER A 4 6.09 6.42 -24.95
N ARG A 5 5.22 6.88 -25.87
CA ARG A 5 4.03 7.65 -25.52
C ARG A 5 2.99 6.72 -24.88
N ALA A 6 2.45 7.12 -23.74
CA ALA A 6 1.35 6.40 -23.09
C ALA A 6 0.06 6.50 -23.94
N SER A 7 -0.81 5.49 -23.84
CA SER A 7 -2.16 5.54 -24.43
C SER A 7 -2.96 6.71 -23.87
N GLY A 8 -4.09 7.08 -24.49
CA GLY A 8 -4.94 8.15 -23.98
C GLY A 8 -5.42 7.89 -22.54
N ALA A 9 -5.82 6.66 -22.23
CA ALA A 9 -6.26 6.25 -20.89
C ALA A 9 -5.11 6.31 -19.87
N LEU A 10 -3.94 5.77 -20.23
CA LEU A 10 -2.78 5.77 -19.34
C LEU A 10 -2.21 7.18 -19.14
N SER A 11 -2.20 8.00 -20.18
CA SER A 11 -1.82 9.42 -20.08
C SER A 11 -2.76 10.18 -19.13
N ALA A 12 -4.07 9.94 -19.22
CA ALA A 12 -5.05 10.54 -18.31
C ALA A 12 -4.82 10.13 -16.85
N SER A 13 -4.55 8.84 -16.56
CA SER A 13 -4.26 8.40 -15.20
C SER A 13 -2.92 8.93 -14.66
N ILE A 14 -1.88 9.06 -15.50
CA ILE A 14 -0.61 9.68 -15.08
C ILE A 14 -0.85 11.16 -14.75
N TRP A 15 -1.57 11.90 -15.59
CA TRP A 15 -1.93 13.29 -15.29
C TRP A 15 -2.81 13.40 -14.05
N ALA A 16 -3.75 12.47 -13.84
CA ALA A 16 -4.58 12.42 -12.64
C ALA A 16 -3.74 12.20 -11.37
N TRP A 17 -2.76 11.29 -11.41
CA TRP A 17 -1.81 11.10 -10.31
C TRP A 17 -1.01 12.38 -10.03
N LEU A 18 -0.48 13.06 -11.05
CA LEU A 18 0.27 14.31 -10.86
C LEU A 18 -0.60 15.43 -10.27
N LEU A 19 -1.84 15.57 -10.76
CA LEU A 19 -2.77 16.57 -10.28
C LEU A 19 -3.23 16.27 -8.85
N LEU A 20 -3.62 15.02 -8.57
CA LEU A 20 -3.97 14.56 -7.22
C LEU A 20 -2.79 14.77 -6.26
N SER A 21 -1.56 14.56 -6.75
CA SER A 21 -0.35 14.77 -5.97
C SER A 21 -0.17 16.23 -5.58
N ALA A 22 -0.31 17.14 -6.55
CA ALA A 22 -0.23 18.58 -6.29
C ALA A 22 -1.31 19.05 -5.32
N LEU A 23 -2.56 18.57 -5.49
CA LEU A 23 -3.66 18.88 -4.58
C LEU A 23 -3.42 18.35 -3.17
N THR A 24 -2.92 17.11 -3.05
CA THR A 24 -2.62 16.50 -1.74
C THR A 24 -1.53 17.28 -1.01
N LEU A 25 -0.47 17.66 -1.72
CA LEU A 25 0.60 18.48 -1.13
C LEU A 25 0.10 19.87 -0.72
N GLY A 26 -0.70 20.53 -1.57
CA GLY A 26 -1.30 21.83 -1.25
C GLY A 26 -2.20 21.76 -0.02
N TYR A 27 -3.06 20.74 0.06
CA TYR A 27 -3.90 20.49 1.23
C TYR A 27 -3.06 20.19 2.47
N ALA A 28 -2.01 19.36 2.35
CA ALA A 28 -1.12 19.04 3.45
C ALA A 28 -0.43 20.28 4.03
N LEU A 29 0.07 21.16 3.16
CA LEU A 29 0.69 22.44 3.56
C LEU A 29 -0.31 23.39 4.24
N ALA A 30 -1.57 23.39 3.79
CA ALA A 30 -2.60 24.25 4.37
C ALA A 30 -3.10 23.74 5.74
N ILE A 31 -3.31 22.44 5.88
CA ILE A 31 -3.94 21.83 7.06
C ILE A 31 -2.92 21.46 8.14
N TYR A 32 -1.76 20.91 7.77
CA TYR A 32 -0.74 20.52 8.75
C TYR A 32 0.25 21.66 9.01
N ALA A 33 -0.22 22.91 9.05
CA ALA A 33 0.63 24.10 9.17
C ALA A 33 1.46 24.17 10.48
N HIS A 34 1.10 23.37 11.49
CA HIS A 34 1.91 23.18 12.71
C HIS A 34 3.21 22.40 12.46
N ILE A 35 3.26 21.57 11.42
CA ILE A 35 4.46 20.86 10.97
C ILE A 35 5.23 21.80 10.02
N PRO A 36 6.56 21.99 10.19
CA PRO A 36 7.35 22.80 9.29
C PRO A 36 7.19 22.37 7.82
N ALA A 37 6.91 23.33 6.93
CA ALA A 37 6.64 23.06 5.52
C ALA A 37 7.73 22.21 4.84
N VAL A 38 9.00 22.42 5.18
CA VAL A 38 10.13 21.62 4.68
C VAL A 38 9.99 20.13 5.03
N LYS A 39 9.49 19.80 6.23
CA LYS A 39 9.25 18.40 6.64
C LYS A 39 8.06 17.81 5.89
N ILE A 40 7.01 18.59 5.64
CA ILE A 40 5.85 18.16 4.84
C ILE A 40 6.31 17.81 3.42
N VAL A 41 7.02 18.73 2.75
CA VAL A 41 7.52 18.54 1.38
C VAL A 41 8.49 17.37 1.31
N ALA A 42 9.43 17.24 2.26
CA ALA A 42 10.38 16.13 2.29
C ALA A 42 9.68 14.77 2.49
N THR A 43 8.75 14.69 3.45
CA THR A 43 7.95 13.48 3.69
C THR A 43 7.18 13.10 2.44
N TYR A 44 6.46 14.06 1.86
CA TYR A 44 5.71 13.87 0.63
C TYR A 44 6.60 13.37 -0.53
N GLY A 45 7.76 14.01 -0.72
CA GLY A 45 8.74 13.64 -1.74
C GLY A 45 9.23 12.21 -1.59
N LEU A 46 9.57 11.77 -0.38
CA LEU A 46 10.03 10.39 -0.12
C LEU A 46 8.96 9.35 -0.46
N TYR A 47 7.70 9.60 -0.09
CA TYR A 47 6.58 8.73 -0.46
C TYR A 47 6.34 8.70 -1.97
N GLN A 48 6.43 9.83 -2.66
CA GLN A 48 6.30 9.88 -4.11
C GLN A 48 7.46 9.17 -4.82
N LEU A 49 8.68 9.25 -4.30
CA LEU A 49 9.83 8.52 -4.83
C LEU A 49 9.64 7.01 -4.67
N LEU A 50 9.21 6.54 -3.50
CA LEU A 50 8.86 5.14 -3.27
C LEU A 50 7.76 4.69 -4.23
N PHE A 51 6.71 5.48 -4.37
CA PHE A 51 5.60 5.17 -5.27
C PHE A 51 6.03 5.12 -6.74
N ALA A 52 6.79 6.11 -7.21
CA ALA A 52 7.31 6.14 -8.58
C ALA A 52 8.22 4.93 -8.86
N PHE A 53 9.05 4.53 -7.89
CA PHE A 53 9.86 3.32 -7.99
C PHE A 53 8.99 2.07 -8.13
N MET A 54 7.93 1.93 -7.32
CA MET A 54 6.99 0.81 -7.41
C MET A 54 6.23 0.80 -8.75
N VAL A 55 5.76 1.94 -9.24
CA VAL A 55 5.09 2.07 -10.55
C VAL A 55 6.04 1.68 -11.68
N TRP A 56 7.29 2.14 -11.64
CA TRP A 56 8.32 1.78 -12.62
C TRP A 56 8.59 0.28 -12.65
N LEU A 57 8.64 -0.35 -11.47
CA LEU A 57 8.90 -1.77 -11.32
C LEU A 57 7.71 -2.64 -11.73
N LEU A 58 6.48 -2.28 -11.32
CA LEU A 58 5.30 -3.15 -11.38
C LEU A 58 4.35 -2.84 -12.55
N ILE A 59 4.24 -1.60 -13.02
CA ILE A 59 3.33 -1.21 -14.09
C ILE A 59 4.05 -0.99 -15.41
N PHE A 60 5.17 -0.27 -15.38
CA PHE A 60 5.84 0.17 -16.60
C PHE A 60 6.89 -0.79 -17.13
N GLU A 61 7.09 -1.93 -16.47
CA GLU A 61 8.01 -2.98 -16.91
C GLU A 61 9.39 -2.42 -17.30
N ARG A 62 9.88 -1.46 -16.49
CA ARG A 62 11.16 -0.77 -16.67
C ARG A 62 11.27 0.18 -17.89
N LYS A 63 10.15 0.55 -18.52
CA LYS A 63 10.10 1.53 -19.61
C LYS A 63 9.54 2.86 -19.12
N PRO A 64 10.29 3.95 -19.14
CA PRO A 64 9.74 5.24 -18.72
C PRO A 64 8.66 5.69 -19.71
N LEU A 65 7.46 5.98 -19.21
CA LEU A 65 6.34 6.49 -19.99
C LEU A 65 6.14 7.96 -19.66
N LEU A 66 6.14 8.79 -20.71
CA LEU A 66 5.75 10.18 -20.60
C LEU A 66 4.27 10.30 -20.97
N PRO A 67 3.46 11.00 -20.17
CA PRO A 67 2.06 11.21 -20.49
C PRO A 67 1.95 12.12 -21.72
N ALA A 68 1.05 11.79 -22.64
CA ALA A 68 0.77 12.66 -23.78
C ALA A 68 0.02 13.91 -23.30
N VAL A 69 0.49 15.10 -23.70
CA VAL A 69 -0.21 16.37 -23.49
C VAL A 69 -1.26 16.50 -24.60
N THR A 70 -2.48 16.08 -24.33
CA THR A 70 -3.61 16.23 -25.26
C THR A 70 -4.83 16.75 -24.49
N PRO A 71 -5.70 17.57 -25.11
CA PRO A 71 -6.90 18.08 -24.43
C PRO A 71 -7.77 16.96 -23.84
N ARG A 72 -7.87 15.82 -24.54
CA ARG A 72 -8.60 14.63 -24.06
C ARG A 72 -7.97 14.02 -22.81
N ALA A 73 -6.64 13.89 -22.77
CA ALA A 73 -5.93 13.39 -21.59
C ALA A 73 -6.07 14.32 -20.38
N CYS A 74 -5.97 15.64 -20.60
CA CYS A 74 -6.15 16.63 -19.53
C CYS A 74 -7.59 16.62 -19.00
N PHE A 75 -8.59 16.59 -19.87
CA PHE A 75 -10.00 16.50 -19.47
C PHE A 75 -10.28 15.21 -18.70
N GLY A 76 -9.81 14.06 -19.22
CA GLY A 76 -9.94 12.78 -18.52
C GLY A 76 -9.29 12.81 -17.14
N ALA A 77 -8.11 13.43 -17.00
CA ALA A 77 -7.44 13.58 -15.71
C ALA A 77 -8.25 14.42 -14.72
N ILE A 78 -8.83 15.54 -15.16
CA ILE A 78 -9.70 16.38 -14.34
C ILE A 78 -10.91 15.57 -13.87
N CYS A 79 -11.60 14.86 -14.76
CA CYS A 79 -12.74 14.01 -14.40
C CYS A 79 -12.38 12.93 -13.37
N LEU A 80 -11.24 12.25 -13.56
CA LEU A 80 -10.77 11.22 -12.62
C LEU A 80 -10.43 11.82 -11.26
N VAL A 81 -9.75 12.97 -11.22
CA VAL A 81 -9.44 13.66 -9.96
C VAL A 81 -10.70 14.14 -9.26
N SER A 82 -11.66 14.74 -9.97
CA SER A 82 -12.93 15.15 -9.40
C SER A 82 -13.70 13.95 -8.83
N LEU A 83 -13.67 12.80 -9.50
CA LEU A 83 -14.27 11.57 -9.00
C LEU A 83 -13.56 11.06 -7.74
N VAL A 84 -12.22 11.04 -7.72
CA VAL A 84 -11.45 10.67 -6.53
C VAL A 84 -11.78 11.60 -5.36
N VAL A 85 -11.81 12.92 -5.58
CA VAL A 85 -12.16 13.90 -4.56
C VAL A 85 -13.57 13.64 -4.04
N TYR A 86 -14.54 13.44 -4.93
CA TYR A 86 -15.92 13.10 -4.56
C TYR A 86 -15.97 11.86 -3.67
N VAL A 87 -15.37 10.74 -4.12
CA VAL A 87 -15.31 9.49 -3.34
C VAL A 87 -14.64 9.70 -1.98
N CYS A 88 -13.54 10.46 -1.92
CA CYS A 88 -12.89 10.77 -0.66
C CYS A 88 -13.83 11.56 0.27
N THR A 89 -14.44 12.64 -0.23
CA THR A 89 -15.31 13.50 0.59
C THR A 89 -16.57 12.81 1.07
N SER A 90 -17.17 11.92 0.27
CA SER A 90 -18.40 11.20 0.65
C SER A 90 -18.22 10.23 1.83
N TYR A 91 -16.97 9.85 2.14
CA TYR A 91 -16.66 8.91 3.22
C TYR A 91 -15.86 9.53 4.37
N VAL A 92 -15.28 10.72 4.18
CA VAL A 92 -14.55 11.45 5.24
C VAL A 92 -15.45 11.80 6.43
N GLU A 93 -16.76 11.94 6.24
CA GLU A 93 -17.68 12.26 7.33
C GLU A 93 -18.04 11.07 8.24
N THR A 94 -17.74 9.82 7.86
CA THR A 94 -18.31 8.64 8.56
C THR A 94 -17.31 7.81 9.35
N VAL A 95 -16.06 7.65 8.89
CA VAL A 95 -15.12 6.68 9.50
C VAL A 95 -13.74 7.27 9.76
N LEU A 96 -13.19 8.05 8.83
CA LEU A 96 -11.79 8.50 8.88
C LEU A 96 -11.43 9.32 10.16
N PRO A 97 -12.24 10.29 10.63
CA PRO A 97 -11.92 11.11 11.80
C PRO A 97 -11.95 10.36 13.13
N LEU A 98 -12.54 9.15 13.15
CA LEU A 98 -12.51 8.26 14.31
C LEU A 98 -11.13 7.61 14.47
N TYR A 99 -10.56 7.13 13.36
CA TYR A 99 -9.27 6.42 13.35
C TYR A 99 -8.07 7.34 13.27
N VAL A 100 -8.18 8.44 12.53
CA VAL A 100 -7.06 9.32 12.24
C VAL A 100 -7.45 10.77 12.50
N LYS A 101 -6.86 11.34 13.53
CA LYS A 101 -7.01 12.75 13.88
C LYS A 101 -6.01 13.60 13.10
N THR A 102 -6.48 14.73 12.58
CA THR A 102 -5.64 15.73 11.92
C THR A 102 -4.66 16.38 12.90
N TYR A 103 -5.11 16.64 14.14
CA TYR A 103 -4.32 17.24 15.21
C TYR A 103 -4.37 16.34 16.45
N PRO A 104 -3.66 15.20 16.45
CA PRO A 104 -3.83 14.17 17.48
C PRO A 104 -3.43 14.64 18.89
N ILE A 105 -2.41 15.50 19.00
CA ILE A 105 -1.98 16.08 20.29
C ILE A 105 -3.04 17.06 20.82
N ALA A 106 -3.50 18.00 19.98
CA ALA A 106 -4.51 18.97 20.40
C ALA A 106 -5.84 18.31 20.81
N GLU A 107 -6.24 17.24 20.11
CA GLU A 107 -7.41 16.44 20.49
C GLU A 107 -7.21 15.74 21.84
N LEU A 108 -6.01 15.20 22.10
CA LEU A 108 -5.68 14.59 23.39
C LEU A 108 -5.71 15.61 24.52
N ASP A 109 -5.13 16.79 24.30
CA ASP A 109 -5.11 17.90 25.27
C ASP A 109 -6.54 18.43 25.55
N ALA A 110 -7.43 18.36 24.55
CA ALA A 110 -8.85 18.70 24.69
C ALA A 110 -9.68 17.62 25.41
N GLY A 111 -9.05 16.55 25.92
CA GLY A 111 -9.73 15.43 26.57
C GLY A 111 -10.36 14.43 25.60
N GLY A 112 -10.03 14.53 24.31
CA GLY A 112 -10.42 13.57 23.29
C GLY A 112 -9.73 12.22 23.49
N GLY A 113 -10.43 11.16 23.08
CA GLY A 113 -9.90 9.80 23.08
C GLY A 113 -9.18 9.43 21.78
N TRP A 114 -8.53 8.28 21.82
CA TRP A 114 -7.85 7.64 20.69
C TRP A 114 -8.28 6.19 20.56
N ILE A 115 -8.34 5.71 19.32
CA ILE A 115 -8.58 4.30 19.04
C ILE A 115 -7.30 3.53 19.37
N SER A 116 -7.47 2.39 20.05
CA SER A 116 -6.37 1.51 20.45
C SER A 116 -5.48 1.08 19.28
N ASP A 117 -6.07 0.86 18.10
CA ASP A 117 -5.37 0.50 16.87
C ASP A 117 -4.36 1.57 16.44
N THR A 118 -4.76 2.85 16.49
CA THR A 118 -3.89 3.99 16.17
C THR A 118 -2.70 4.06 17.11
N ALA A 119 -2.94 3.95 18.42
CA ALA A 119 -1.88 3.97 19.43
C ALA A 119 -0.91 2.79 19.24
N PHE A 120 -1.44 1.59 18.98
CA PHE A 120 -0.66 0.40 18.68
C PHE A 120 0.27 0.64 17.49
N HIS A 121 -0.25 1.14 16.37
CA HIS A 121 0.55 1.32 15.16
C HIS A 121 1.56 2.48 15.25
N VAL A 122 1.21 3.58 15.92
CA VAL A 122 2.16 4.68 16.20
C VAL A 122 3.31 4.18 17.07
N SER A 123 3.04 3.35 18.09
CA SER A 123 4.08 2.83 18.96
C SER A 123 5.08 1.94 18.21
N LEU A 124 4.59 1.07 17.31
CA LEU A 124 5.45 0.25 16.44
C LEU A 124 6.39 1.10 15.58
N ILE A 125 5.85 2.13 14.91
CA ILE A 125 6.64 3.01 14.03
C ILE A 125 7.67 3.79 14.85
N LYS A 126 7.28 4.35 16.01
CA LYS A 126 8.20 5.05 16.92
C LYS A 126 9.32 4.13 17.39
N SER A 127 9.00 2.90 17.77
CA SER A 127 9.98 1.91 18.20
C SER A 127 10.93 1.51 17.08
N ILE A 128 10.45 1.27 15.87
CA ILE A 128 11.32 0.96 14.73
C ILE A 128 12.24 2.15 14.41
N ALA A 129 11.70 3.37 14.41
CA ALA A 129 12.49 4.57 14.11
C ALA A 129 13.57 4.86 15.17
N GLY A 130 13.31 4.53 16.44
CA GLY A 130 14.23 4.76 17.55
C GLY A 130 15.19 3.60 17.85
N LEU A 131 14.71 2.36 17.79
CA LEU A 131 15.39 1.15 18.26
C LEU A 131 15.70 0.15 17.12
N GLY A 132 15.07 0.29 15.95
CA GLY A 132 15.30 -0.57 14.79
C GLY A 132 14.45 -1.85 14.74
N TYR A 133 13.62 -2.10 15.75
CA TYR A 133 12.75 -3.28 15.83
C TYR A 133 11.31 -2.92 16.26
N PRO A 134 10.30 -3.73 15.92
CA PRO A 134 8.91 -3.48 16.31
C PRO A 134 8.69 -3.72 17.80
N SER A 135 8.20 -2.70 18.51
CA SER A 135 7.77 -2.80 19.90
C SER A 135 6.61 -1.85 20.18
N ILE A 136 5.74 -2.24 21.09
CA ILE A 136 4.74 -1.36 21.70
C ILE A 136 5.25 -0.69 22.99
N SER A 137 6.52 -0.94 23.36
CA SER A 137 7.19 -0.35 24.53
C SER A 137 6.48 -0.59 25.87
N LEU A 138 5.70 -1.68 25.97
CA LEU A 138 5.18 -2.15 27.25
C LEU A 138 6.31 -2.81 28.06
N HIS A 139 6.31 -2.56 29.37
CA HIS A 139 7.30 -3.11 30.28
C HIS A 139 7.32 -4.65 30.19
N GLY A 140 8.52 -5.24 30.04
CA GLY A 140 8.70 -6.69 29.94
C GLY A 140 8.42 -7.31 28.56
N THR A 141 7.98 -6.53 27.57
CA THR A 141 7.74 -7.02 26.20
C THR A 141 8.52 -6.20 25.18
N PRO A 142 9.84 -6.40 25.06
CA PRO A 142 10.68 -5.57 24.21
C PRO A 142 10.37 -5.76 22.73
N LEU A 143 9.98 -6.95 22.27
CA LEU A 143 9.65 -7.21 20.86
C LEU A 143 8.16 -7.50 20.70
N THR A 144 7.53 -6.88 19.71
CA THR A 144 6.16 -7.20 19.30
C THR A 144 6.20 -7.98 18.00
N ALA A 145 5.78 -9.24 18.05
CA ALA A 145 5.61 -10.08 16.87
C ALA A 145 4.41 -9.58 16.04
N TYR A 146 4.68 -8.66 15.13
CA TYR A 146 3.70 -8.10 14.19
C TYR A 146 4.26 -7.98 12.78
N HIS A 147 3.39 -8.05 11.77
CA HIS A 147 3.78 -7.84 10.37
C HIS A 147 4.14 -6.37 10.14
N ALA A 148 5.41 -6.05 10.29
CA ALA A 148 5.89 -4.68 10.43
C ALA A 148 6.45 -4.07 9.14
N LEU A 149 6.46 -4.75 7.99
CA LEU A 149 7.05 -4.22 6.74
C LEU A 149 6.50 -2.82 6.40
N THR A 150 5.19 -2.69 6.55
CA THR A 150 4.47 -1.45 6.34
C THR A 150 4.89 -0.34 7.32
N HIS A 151 5.16 -0.70 8.59
CA HIS A 151 5.66 0.20 9.63
C HIS A 151 7.13 0.57 9.44
N TYR A 152 7.94 -0.33 8.89
CA TYR A 152 9.33 -0.04 8.52
C TYR A 152 9.40 1.05 7.45
N ALA A 153 8.51 1.01 6.46
CA ALA A 153 8.43 2.07 5.45
C ALA A 153 8.13 3.43 6.09
N ASP A 154 7.13 3.50 6.98
CA ASP A 154 6.79 4.72 7.71
C ASP A 154 7.95 5.19 8.59
N ALA A 155 8.58 4.28 9.33
CA ALA A 155 9.65 4.58 10.27
C ALA A 155 10.91 5.10 9.55
N VAL A 156 11.26 4.56 8.38
CA VAL A 156 12.38 5.07 7.57
C VAL A 156 12.11 6.51 7.14
N VAL A 157 10.90 6.81 6.63
CA VAL A 157 10.53 8.18 6.23
C VAL A 157 10.58 9.13 7.43
N SER A 158 9.94 8.76 8.54
CA SER A 158 9.93 9.56 9.76
C SER A 158 11.33 9.79 10.33
N ARG A 159 12.22 8.78 10.24
CA ARG A 159 13.60 8.88 10.72
C ARG A 159 14.44 9.83 9.86
N ILE A 160 14.31 9.77 8.52
CA ILE A 160 15.03 10.65 7.59
C ILE A 160 14.61 12.11 7.79
N VAL A 161 13.30 12.36 7.94
CA VAL A 161 12.75 13.73 8.03
C VAL A 161 12.78 14.28 9.46
N ILE A 162 13.09 13.42 10.46
CA ILE A 162 13.00 13.75 11.89
C ILE A 162 11.58 14.25 12.22
N LEU A 163 10.60 13.44 11.85
CA LEU A 163 9.19 13.72 11.99
C LEU A 163 8.64 13.01 13.23
N ASP A 164 7.94 13.72 14.12
CA ASP A 164 7.22 13.03 15.20
C ASP A 164 6.08 12.22 14.59
N VAL A 165 6.16 10.91 14.76
CA VAL A 165 5.22 9.95 14.17
C VAL A 165 3.80 10.16 14.65
N PHE A 166 3.62 10.55 15.91
CA PHE A 166 2.29 10.75 16.49
C PHE A 166 1.67 12.02 15.95
N GLU A 167 2.39 13.15 16.02
CA GLU A 167 1.91 14.45 15.54
C GLU A 167 1.61 14.42 14.03
N SER A 168 2.42 13.70 13.26
CA SER A 168 2.29 13.63 11.81
C SER A 168 1.40 12.50 11.28
N TYR A 169 0.74 11.74 12.16
CA TYR A 169 0.04 10.52 11.74
C TYR A 169 -1.08 10.76 10.72
N GLY A 170 -1.82 11.86 10.89
CA GLY A 170 -2.82 12.31 9.93
C GLY A 170 -2.21 12.61 8.56
N LEU A 171 -1.08 13.31 8.53
CA LEU A 171 -0.34 13.62 7.31
C LEU A 171 0.11 12.35 6.59
N LEU A 172 0.69 11.38 7.30
CA LEU A 172 1.11 10.11 6.73
C LEU A 172 -0.07 9.35 6.11
N THR A 173 -1.21 9.32 6.79
CA THR A 173 -2.43 8.68 6.30
C THR A 173 -2.96 9.36 5.03
N LEU A 174 -3.02 10.70 5.03
CA LEU A 174 -3.44 11.47 3.86
C LEU A 174 -2.59 11.15 2.63
N ILE A 175 -1.26 11.09 2.80
CA ILE A 175 -0.33 10.75 1.70
C ILE A 175 -0.59 9.33 1.22
N LYS A 176 -0.70 8.35 2.11
CA LYS A 176 -0.97 6.94 1.73
C LYS A 176 -2.29 6.79 0.98
N THR A 177 -3.32 7.52 1.38
CA THR A 177 -4.60 7.58 0.68
C THR A 177 -4.42 8.06 -0.75
N SER A 178 -3.69 9.16 -0.98
CA SER A 178 -3.48 9.66 -2.33
C SER A 178 -2.66 8.70 -3.20
N LEU A 179 -1.67 8.02 -2.62
CA LEU A 179 -0.90 6.97 -3.30
C LEU A 179 -1.77 5.78 -3.71
N PHE A 180 -2.63 5.29 -2.81
CA PHE A 180 -3.52 4.18 -3.08
C PHE A 180 -4.52 4.50 -4.19
N MET A 181 -5.13 5.69 -4.15
CA MET A 181 -6.03 6.14 -5.22
C MET A 181 -5.30 6.28 -6.56
N SER A 182 -4.07 6.82 -6.54
CA SER A 182 -3.22 6.91 -7.74
C SER A 182 -2.89 5.52 -8.29
N ALA A 183 -2.58 4.55 -7.42
CA ALA A 183 -2.32 3.17 -7.81
C ALA A 183 -3.52 2.53 -8.49
N ALA A 184 -4.72 2.71 -7.93
CA ALA A 184 -5.96 2.20 -8.51
C ALA A 184 -6.20 2.76 -9.92
N LEU A 185 -6.06 4.08 -10.09
CA LEU A 185 -6.23 4.74 -11.40
C LEU A 185 -5.21 4.27 -12.44
N LEU A 186 -3.94 4.12 -12.06
CA LEU A 186 -2.89 3.62 -12.94
C LEU A 186 -3.11 2.16 -13.31
N SER A 187 -3.52 1.33 -12.34
CA SER A 187 -3.81 -0.09 -12.54
C SER A 187 -5.01 -0.29 -13.48
N PHE A 188 -6.11 0.44 -13.27
CA PHE A 188 -7.26 0.43 -14.17
C PHE A 188 -6.87 0.86 -15.58
N ALA A 189 -6.11 1.95 -15.73
CA ALA A 189 -5.69 2.40 -17.06
C ALA A 189 -4.76 1.42 -17.76
N LYS A 190 -3.93 0.68 -17.01
CA LYS A 190 -3.06 -0.35 -17.57
C LYS A 190 -3.85 -1.60 -17.98
N LEU A 191 -4.81 -2.05 -17.16
CA LEU A 191 -5.74 -3.13 -17.52
C LEU A 191 -6.58 -2.79 -18.74
N LEU A 192 -6.98 -1.52 -18.88
CA LEU A 192 -7.86 -1.02 -19.94
C LEU A 192 -7.11 -0.29 -21.05
N GLU A 193 -5.81 -0.55 -21.23
CA GLU A 193 -4.95 0.21 -22.14
C GLU A 193 -5.49 0.23 -23.60
N ARG A 194 -6.28 -0.79 -23.97
CA ARG A 194 -6.91 -0.96 -25.29
C ARG A 194 -8.34 -0.41 -25.40
N HIS A 195 -8.98 -0.01 -24.31
CA HIS A 195 -10.42 0.29 -24.27
C HIS A 195 -10.76 1.79 -24.19
N GLY A 196 -9.74 2.65 -24.18
CA GLY A 196 -9.91 4.10 -24.24
C GLY A 196 -10.38 4.73 -22.92
N GLN A 197 -10.51 6.07 -22.93
CA GLN A 197 -10.74 6.86 -21.71
C GLN A 197 -12.16 6.75 -21.13
N ILE A 198 -13.17 6.53 -21.97
CA ILE A 198 -14.57 6.43 -21.52
C ILE A 198 -14.77 5.16 -20.68
N VAL A 199 -14.21 4.04 -21.13
CA VAL A 199 -14.26 2.77 -20.39
C VAL A 199 -13.48 2.89 -19.08
N LEU A 200 -12.33 3.57 -19.08
CA LEU A 200 -11.59 3.88 -17.86
C LEU A 200 -12.46 4.67 -16.87
N LEU A 201 -13.17 5.70 -17.31
CA LEU A 201 -14.03 6.49 -16.44
C LEU A 201 -15.17 5.65 -15.87
N GLY A 202 -15.84 4.83 -16.70
CA GLY A 202 -16.90 3.93 -16.25
C GLY A 202 -16.41 2.93 -15.20
N VAL A 203 -15.24 2.33 -15.42
CA VAL A 203 -14.62 1.43 -14.44
C VAL A 203 -14.19 2.17 -13.18
N ALA A 204 -13.70 3.40 -13.27
CA ALA A 204 -13.34 4.19 -12.09
C ALA A 204 -14.58 4.54 -11.24
N VAL A 205 -15.71 4.89 -11.88
CA VAL A 205 -16.98 5.21 -11.18
C VAL A 205 -17.48 4.03 -10.36
N VAL A 206 -17.35 2.80 -10.88
CA VAL A 206 -17.80 1.59 -10.16
C VAL A 206 -16.72 1.06 -9.21
N GLY A 207 -15.48 1.03 -9.67
CA GLY A 207 -14.36 0.38 -8.99
C GLY A 207 -13.84 1.15 -7.79
N LEU A 208 -13.76 2.48 -7.85
CA LEU A 208 -13.26 3.27 -6.71
C LEU A 208 -14.14 3.14 -5.46
N PRO A 209 -15.48 3.27 -5.53
CA PRO A 209 -16.34 3.01 -4.36
C PRO A 209 -16.17 1.61 -3.78
N ILE A 210 -15.96 0.58 -4.60
CA ILE A 210 -15.75 -0.79 -4.13
C ILE A 210 -14.40 -0.91 -3.40
N LEU A 211 -13.34 -0.36 -3.97
CA LEU A 211 -12.00 -0.42 -3.38
C LEU A 211 -11.90 0.36 -2.07
N VAL A 212 -12.64 1.46 -1.96
CA VAL A 212 -12.54 2.42 -0.87
C VAL A 212 -13.67 2.25 0.15
N GLY A 213 -14.67 1.42 -0.14
CA GLY A 213 -15.92 1.33 0.62
C GLY A 213 -15.77 1.02 2.12
N THR A 214 -14.65 0.43 2.54
CA THR A 214 -14.32 0.21 3.95
C THR A 214 -13.10 1.00 4.43
N TRP A 215 -12.38 1.69 3.53
CA TRP A 215 -11.07 2.31 3.76
C TRP A 215 -9.99 1.41 4.37
N HIS A 216 -10.28 0.13 4.65
CA HIS A 216 -9.36 -0.84 5.20
C HIS A 216 -8.03 -0.96 4.45
N PRO A 217 -7.95 -0.81 3.11
CA PRO A 217 -6.67 -0.85 2.42
C PRO A 217 -5.66 0.16 2.95
N VAL A 218 -6.09 1.33 3.42
CA VAL A 218 -5.21 2.39 3.93
C VAL A 218 -5.30 2.53 5.45
N LEU A 219 -6.50 2.40 6.01
CA LEU A 219 -6.75 2.55 7.45
C LEU A 219 -6.31 1.35 8.27
N SER A 220 -6.32 0.14 7.73
CA SER A 220 -5.65 -0.96 8.43
C SER A 220 -4.16 -0.77 8.21
N HIS A 221 -3.49 -0.22 9.22
CA HIS A 221 -2.15 0.35 9.06
C HIS A 221 -1.09 -0.66 8.63
N GLY A 222 -1.26 -1.95 8.92
CA GLY A 222 -0.42 -3.02 8.38
C GLY A 222 -0.65 -3.35 6.90
N LEU A 223 -1.76 -2.90 6.30
CA LEU A 223 -2.20 -3.28 4.95
C LEU A 223 -1.81 -2.30 3.84
N TRP A 224 -1.50 -1.03 4.14
CA TRP A 224 -1.37 -0.02 3.08
C TRP A 224 -0.33 -0.37 2.02
N LEU A 225 0.85 -0.87 2.42
CA LEU A 225 1.89 -1.24 1.47
C LEU A 225 1.57 -2.53 0.70
N PRO A 226 1.13 -3.64 1.33
CA PRO A 226 0.62 -4.82 0.61
C PRO A 226 -0.51 -4.48 -0.37
N CYS A 227 -1.49 -3.68 0.03
CA CYS A 227 -2.59 -3.26 -0.83
C CYS A 227 -2.07 -2.45 -2.02
N LEU A 228 -1.13 -1.53 -1.80
CA LEU A 228 -0.50 -0.76 -2.87
C LEU A 228 0.24 -1.67 -3.87
N ILE A 229 1.03 -2.64 -3.36
CA ILE A 229 1.73 -3.63 -4.19
C ILE A 229 0.73 -4.44 -5.01
N LEU A 230 -0.30 -5.00 -4.38
CA LEU A 230 -1.33 -5.80 -5.03
C LEU A 230 -2.05 -5.02 -6.12
N THR A 231 -2.47 -3.78 -5.83
CA THR A 231 -3.17 -2.92 -6.78
C THR A 231 -2.29 -2.63 -8.00
N LEU A 232 -1.02 -2.26 -7.81
CA LEU A 232 -0.10 -1.99 -8.92
C LEU A 232 0.25 -3.27 -9.71
N ALA A 233 0.42 -4.40 -9.01
CA ALA A 233 0.75 -5.69 -9.63
C ALA A 233 -0.45 -6.35 -10.31
N MET A 234 -1.68 -5.85 -10.11
CA MET A 234 -2.91 -6.50 -10.60
C MET A 234 -2.89 -6.74 -12.11
N HIS A 235 -2.38 -5.78 -12.89
CA HIS A 235 -2.23 -5.97 -14.34
C HIS A 235 -1.35 -7.18 -14.69
N PHE A 236 -0.21 -7.30 -14.01
CA PHE A 236 0.74 -8.39 -14.23
C PHE A 236 0.15 -9.74 -13.79
N VAL A 237 -0.52 -9.78 -12.64
CA VAL A 237 -1.19 -11.00 -12.14
C VAL A 237 -2.31 -11.42 -13.10
N VAL A 238 -3.24 -10.52 -13.43
CA VAL A 238 -4.37 -10.83 -14.32
C VAL A 238 -3.90 -11.24 -15.71
N SER A 239 -2.94 -10.53 -16.29
CA SER A 239 -2.40 -10.88 -17.61
C SER A 239 -1.70 -12.24 -17.60
N SER A 240 -1.05 -12.62 -16.51
CA SER A 240 -0.50 -13.96 -16.33
C SER A 240 -1.62 -15.01 -16.25
N LEU A 241 -2.66 -14.74 -15.44
CA LEU A 241 -3.78 -15.65 -15.23
C LEU A 241 -4.64 -15.89 -16.49
N LEU A 242 -4.78 -14.88 -17.36
CA LEU A 242 -5.61 -14.98 -18.57
C LEU A 242 -4.91 -15.62 -19.78
N ARG A 243 -3.57 -15.74 -19.76
CA ARG A 243 -2.85 -16.42 -20.85
C ARG A 243 -3.25 -17.89 -20.90
N ARG A 244 -3.11 -18.56 -22.06
CA ARG A 244 -3.35 -20.02 -22.16
C ARG A 244 -2.16 -20.80 -21.61
N GLU A 245 -0.96 -20.38 -21.97
CA GLU A 245 0.30 -21.01 -21.56
C GLU A 245 0.61 -20.79 -20.07
N LEU A 246 1.54 -21.59 -19.54
CA LEU A 246 2.11 -21.37 -18.21
C LEU A 246 3.02 -20.14 -18.20
N PRO A 247 3.14 -19.41 -17.08
CA PRO A 247 4.05 -18.27 -16.98
C PRO A 247 5.47 -18.66 -17.34
N THR A 248 6.21 -17.76 -17.98
CA THR A 248 7.66 -17.89 -18.18
C THR A 248 8.38 -17.89 -16.82
N TRP A 249 9.64 -18.31 -16.77
CA TRP A 249 10.41 -18.32 -15.51
C TRP A 249 10.54 -16.93 -14.88
N SER A 250 10.75 -15.89 -15.69
CA SER A 250 10.78 -14.50 -15.22
C SER A 250 9.44 -14.06 -14.63
N GLU A 251 8.33 -14.47 -15.26
CA GLU A 251 6.99 -14.14 -14.75
C GLU A 251 6.69 -14.92 -13.46
N LEU A 252 7.09 -16.19 -13.39
CA LEU A 252 6.96 -17.01 -12.20
C LEU A 252 7.71 -16.41 -11.00
N LEU A 253 8.96 -15.98 -11.21
CA LEU A 253 9.75 -15.30 -10.19
C LEU A 253 9.11 -13.99 -9.75
N GLY A 254 8.52 -13.23 -10.69
CA GLY A 254 7.74 -12.03 -10.38
C GLY A 254 6.53 -12.34 -9.49
N LEU A 255 5.75 -13.38 -9.82
CA LEU A 255 4.59 -13.82 -9.04
C LEU A 255 5.00 -14.27 -7.63
N ILE A 256 6.10 -15.04 -7.50
CA ILE A 256 6.66 -15.44 -6.20
C ILE A 256 7.06 -14.20 -5.38
N ALA A 257 7.81 -13.28 -5.99
CA ALA A 257 8.26 -12.06 -5.31
C ALA A 257 7.09 -11.20 -4.82
N ILE A 258 6.02 -11.08 -5.61
CA ILE A 258 4.79 -10.36 -5.20
C ILE A 258 4.12 -11.07 -4.00
N CYS A 259 3.97 -12.40 -4.04
CA CYS A 259 3.39 -13.15 -2.94
C CYS A 259 4.18 -12.99 -1.64
N ILE A 260 5.51 -13.07 -1.72
CA ILE A 260 6.43 -12.88 -0.59
C ILE A 260 6.33 -11.46 -0.06
N ALA A 261 6.42 -10.44 -0.93
CA ALA A 261 6.36 -9.03 -0.52
C ALA A 261 5.02 -8.70 0.16
N CYS A 262 3.90 -9.21 -0.36
CA CYS A 262 2.60 -9.06 0.28
C CYS A 262 2.53 -9.83 1.61
N GLY A 263 3.09 -11.03 1.67
CA GLY A 263 3.14 -11.86 2.87
C GLY A 263 3.94 -11.23 4.02
N LEU A 264 5.05 -10.55 3.70
CA LEU A 264 5.87 -9.81 4.67
C LEU A 264 5.13 -8.63 5.31
N GLY A 265 4.20 -7.99 4.59
CA GLY A 265 3.35 -6.95 5.17
C GLY A 265 2.07 -7.48 5.80
N LYS A 266 1.46 -8.54 5.24
CA LYS A 266 0.32 -9.25 5.83
C LYS A 266 0.27 -10.68 5.30
N VAL A 267 0.52 -11.66 6.18
CA VAL A 267 0.59 -13.08 5.80
C VAL A 267 -0.63 -13.55 5.04
N SER A 268 -1.83 -13.22 5.54
CA SER A 268 -3.07 -13.64 4.89
C SER A 268 -3.21 -13.08 3.47
N ALA A 269 -2.77 -11.85 3.21
CA ALA A 269 -2.83 -11.25 1.87
C ALA A 269 -1.90 -11.98 0.90
N GLY A 270 -0.63 -12.18 1.28
CA GLY A 270 0.33 -12.91 0.46
C GLY A 270 -0.03 -14.38 0.26
N PHE A 271 -0.49 -15.06 1.32
CA PHE A 271 -0.86 -16.47 1.27
C PHE A 271 -2.09 -16.69 0.40
N MET A 272 -3.14 -15.87 0.54
CA MET A 272 -4.33 -15.98 -0.31
C MET A 272 -4.01 -15.74 -1.78
N LEU A 273 -3.13 -14.78 -2.09
CA LEU A 273 -2.66 -14.57 -3.46
C LEU A 273 -1.88 -15.80 -3.97
N ALA A 274 -1.00 -16.37 -3.14
CA ALA A 274 -0.23 -17.56 -3.49
C ALA A 274 -1.15 -18.76 -3.76
N CYS A 275 -2.19 -18.96 -2.94
CA CYS A 275 -3.21 -19.99 -3.15
C CYS A 275 -3.96 -19.78 -4.47
N LEU A 276 -4.39 -18.54 -4.77
CA LEU A 276 -5.07 -18.23 -6.01
C LEU A 276 -4.21 -18.58 -7.24
N ILE A 277 -2.96 -18.12 -7.24
CA ILE A 277 -2.00 -18.39 -8.34
C ILE A 277 -1.67 -19.89 -8.40
N GLY A 278 -1.47 -20.53 -7.26
CA GLY A 278 -1.16 -21.96 -7.14
C GLY A 278 -2.28 -22.83 -7.69
N CYS A 279 -3.52 -22.60 -7.27
CA CYS A 279 -4.70 -23.29 -7.80
C CYS A 279 -4.80 -23.15 -9.32
N TRP A 280 -4.54 -21.95 -9.84
CA TRP A 280 -4.54 -21.70 -11.27
C TRP A 280 -3.41 -22.43 -12.02
N LEU A 281 -2.18 -22.46 -11.47
CA LEU A 281 -1.05 -23.20 -12.04
C LEU A 281 -1.32 -24.71 -12.06
N VAL A 282 -1.89 -25.24 -10.97
CA VAL A 282 -2.28 -26.65 -10.85
C VAL A 282 -3.35 -27.02 -11.88
N ALA A 283 -4.37 -26.16 -12.06
CA ALA A 283 -5.43 -26.39 -13.04
C ALA A 283 -4.89 -26.46 -14.49
N LYS A 284 -3.79 -25.76 -14.78
CA LYS A 284 -3.17 -25.74 -16.12
C LYS A 284 -2.14 -26.84 -16.37
N GLY A 285 -1.38 -27.19 -15.34
CA GLY A 285 -0.21 -28.05 -15.48
C GLY A 285 0.25 -28.51 -14.11
N PRO A 286 -0.45 -29.49 -13.50
CA PRO A 286 -0.21 -29.88 -12.10
C PRO A 286 1.20 -30.40 -11.85
N PHE A 287 1.79 -31.08 -12.82
CA PHE A 287 3.13 -31.66 -12.74
C PHE A 287 4.19 -30.87 -13.52
N ALA A 288 3.86 -29.69 -14.03
CA ALA A 288 4.85 -28.86 -14.70
C ALA A 288 5.90 -28.38 -13.68
N THR A 289 7.19 -28.41 -14.05
CA THR A 289 8.29 -27.99 -13.17
C THR A 289 8.06 -26.60 -12.58
N ARG A 290 7.51 -25.67 -13.38
CA ARG A 290 7.19 -24.30 -12.93
C ARG A 290 6.12 -24.28 -11.84
N THR A 291 5.08 -25.10 -11.95
CA THR A 291 4.02 -25.24 -10.94
C THR A 291 4.59 -25.78 -9.63
N LEU A 292 5.42 -26.82 -9.72
CA LEU A 292 6.07 -27.43 -8.55
C LEU A 292 7.02 -26.44 -7.86
N VAL A 293 7.86 -25.73 -8.63
CA VAL A 293 8.78 -24.73 -8.07
C VAL A 293 8.02 -23.61 -7.37
N PHE A 294 6.94 -23.08 -7.97
CA PHE A 294 6.12 -22.08 -7.31
C PHE A 294 5.55 -22.59 -5.98
N GLY A 295 4.93 -23.77 -6.00
CA GLY A 295 4.35 -24.39 -4.82
C GLY A 295 5.37 -24.62 -3.71
N VAL A 296 6.53 -25.22 -4.02
CA VAL A 296 7.59 -25.50 -3.04
C VAL A 296 8.15 -24.21 -2.46
N VAL A 297 8.48 -23.21 -3.29
CA VAL A 297 9.10 -21.96 -2.81
C VAL A 297 8.13 -21.16 -1.95
N THR A 298 6.88 -21.01 -2.38
CA THR A 298 5.87 -20.27 -1.61
C THR A 298 5.49 -20.99 -0.32
N ALA A 299 5.30 -22.31 -0.36
CA ALA A 299 5.03 -23.10 0.84
C ALA A 299 6.19 -23.05 1.83
N LEU A 300 7.44 -23.19 1.36
CA LEU A 300 8.62 -23.09 2.21
C LEU A 300 8.73 -21.69 2.85
N PHE A 301 8.51 -20.63 2.08
CA PHE A 301 8.50 -19.27 2.62
C PHE A 301 7.46 -19.10 3.73
N PHE A 302 6.18 -19.44 3.47
CA PHE A 302 5.12 -19.26 4.46
C PHE A 302 5.27 -20.19 5.67
N TYR A 303 5.81 -21.39 5.48
CA TYR A 303 6.16 -22.29 6.57
C TYR A 303 7.25 -21.71 7.47
N LEU A 304 8.38 -21.29 6.89
CA LEU A 304 9.49 -20.69 7.64
C LEU A 304 9.09 -19.38 8.31
N TYR A 305 8.42 -18.50 7.57
CA TYR A 305 7.94 -17.22 8.09
C TYR A 305 6.92 -17.41 9.21
N GLY A 306 5.99 -18.36 9.03
CA GLY A 306 5.03 -18.76 10.07
C GLY A 306 5.72 -19.35 11.30
N HIS A 307 6.73 -20.20 11.12
CA HIS A 307 7.49 -20.77 12.24
C HIS A 307 8.21 -19.69 13.05
N LEU A 308 8.87 -18.74 12.39
CA LEU A 308 9.53 -17.61 13.05
C LEU A 308 8.53 -16.76 13.86
N PHE A 309 7.36 -16.48 13.31
CA PHE A 309 6.36 -15.65 13.99
C PHE A 309 5.54 -16.38 15.07
N ILE A 310 5.09 -17.62 14.81
CA ILE A 310 4.18 -18.37 15.69
C ILE A 310 4.94 -18.95 16.89
N SER A 311 6.18 -19.39 16.72
CA SER A 311 6.96 -19.96 17.82
C SER A 311 7.32 -18.90 18.88
N GLU A 312 7.63 -17.67 18.47
CA GLU A 312 7.93 -16.57 19.40
C GLU A 312 6.69 -16.07 20.16
N VAL A 313 5.52 -15.97 19.51
CA VAL A 313 4.27 -15.59 20.19
C VAL A 313 3.91 -16.60 21.30
N ASN A 314 4.06 -17.89 21.02
CA ASN A 314 3.78 -18.95 22.00
C ASN A 314 4.79 -18.98 23.14
N GLN A 315 6.06 -18.65 22.90
CA GLN A 315 7.09 -18.55 23.95
C GLN A 315 6.88 -17.33 24.86
N ILE A 316 6.46 -16.18 24.32
CA ILE A 316 6.17 -14.98 25.12
C ILE A 316 4.95 -15.22 26.02
N GLN A 317 3.88 -15.85 25.48
CA GLN A 317 2.67 -16.14 26.27
C GLN A 317 2.91 -17.19 27.37
N THR A 318 3.74 -18.20 27.12
CA THR A 318 4.09 -19.23 28.13
C THR A 318 5.07 -18.71 29.18
N GLY A 319 5.94 -17.76 28.85
CA GLY A 319 6.82 -17.09 29.82
C GLY A 319 6.05 -16.18 30.79
N LEU A 320 5.02 -15.47 30.31
CA LEU A 320 4.20 -14.56 31.12
C LEU A 320 3.25 -15.30 32.07
N SER A 321 2.73 -16.49 31.69
CA SER A 321 1.89 -17.29 32.58
C SER A 321 2.67 -17.92 33.73
N ALA A 322 3.97 -18.22 33.52
CA ALA A 322 4.84 -18.78 34.55
C ALA A 322 5.30 -17.74 35.60
N THR A 323 5.42 -16.46 35.22
CA THR A 323 5.76 -15.37 36.15
C THR A 323 4.55 -14.74 36.84
N ALA A 324 3.35 -14.83 36.28
CA ALA A 324 2.12 -14.39 36.94
C ALA A 324 1.63 -15.33 38.08
N LEU A 325 2.28 -16.49 38.24
CA LEU A 325 2.01 -17.49 39.28
C LEU A 325 3.11 -17.55 40.37
N ARG A 326 3.94 -16.51 40.48
CA ARG A 326 4.89 -16.30 41.58
C ARG A 326 4.69 -14.93 42.22
#